data_AF-A0A9W9AN77-F1
#
_entry.id   AF-A0A9W9AN77-F1
#
_cell.length_a   1.000
_cell.length_b   1.000
_cell.length_c   1.000
_cell.angle_alpha   90.00
_cell.angle_beta   90.00
_cell.angle_gamma   90.00
#
_symmetry.space_group_name_H-M   'P 1'
#
loop_
_entity.id
_entity.type
_entity.pdbx_description
1 polymer ?
#
loop_
_entity_poly.entity_id
_entity_poly.type
_entity_poly.pdbx_seq_one_letter_code
_entity_poly.pdbx_strand_id
1 'polypeptide(L)'
;VTTAETEIKNLDSQIEKLTRDKDTQIASLAFIKNILTPVRRIPNEILSEIFELVCYPDKGEFYAQFDIVRRTTVLSQVCAVWRRVAHDTSRIW
;
A
#
# COMPACT_ATOMS: atom_id res chain seq x y z
N VAL A 1 13.35 -40.65 -30.38
CA VAL A 1 12.43 -39.65 -29.83
C VAL A 1 11.36 -39.42 -30.88
N THR A 2 10.11 -39.74 -30.58
CA THR A 2 8.99 -39.65 -31.52
C THR A 2 8.57 -38.19 -31.70
N THR A 3 7.93 -37.87 -32.82
CA THR A 3 7.45 -36.51 -33.13
C THR A 3 6.55 -35.94 -32.02
N ALA A 4 5.76 -36.81 -31.38
CA ALA A 4 4.92 -36.45 -30.24
C ALA A 4 5.75 -36.00 -29.01
N GLU A 5 6.86 -36.67 -28.70
CA GLU A 5 7.73 -36.29 -27.57
C GLU A 5 8.40 -34.93 -27.81
N THR A 6 8.78 -34.62 -29.05
CA THR A 6 9.32 -33.29 -29.40
C THR A 6 8.27 -32.19 -29.29
N GLU A 7 7.02 -32.48 -29.61
CA GLU A 7 5.93 -31.52 -29.55
C GLU A 7 5.50 -31.24 -28.11
N ILE A 8 5.42 -32.26 -27.26
CA ILE A 8 5.21 -32.11 -25.81
C ILE A 8 6.30 -31.23 -25.21
N LYS A 9 7.57 -31.53 -25.49
CA LYS A 9 8.69 -30.73 -24.97
C LYS A 9 8.64 -29.28 -25.44
N ASN A 10 8.21 -29.04 -26.67
CA ASN A 10 8.04 -27.70 -27.21
C ASN A 10 6.91 -26.94 -26.48
N LEU A 11 5.76 -27.59 -26.26
CA LEU A 11 4.64 -26.99 -25.52
C LEU A 11 5.01 -26.67 -24.07
N ASP A 12 5.71 -27.57 -23.38
CA ASP A 12 6.19 -27.35 -22.01
C ASP A 12 7.09 -26.10 -21.95
N SER A 13 8.02 -25.96 -22.90
CA SER A 13 8.91 -24.80 -22.96
C SER A 13 8.14 -23.48 -23.18
N GLN A 14 7.06 -23.52 -23.96
CA GLN A 14 6.19 -22.36 -24.18
C GLN A 14 5.39 -22.00 -22.93
N ILE A 15 4.83 -23.00 -22.24
CA ILE A 15 4.12 -22.81 -20.97
C ILE A 15 5.03 -22.17 -19.94
N GLU A 16 6.25 -22.68 -19.79
CA GLU A 16 7.24 -22.12 -18.88
C GLU A 16 7.56 -20.66 -19.20
N LYS A 17 7.79 -20.35 -20.49
CA LYS A 17 8.07 -18.99 -20.94
C LYS A 17 6.91 -18.06 -20.62
N LEU A 18 5.69 -18.43 -21.00
CA LEU A 18 4.49 -17.64 -20.76
C LEU A 18 4.21 -17.44 -19.27
N THR A 19 4.51 -18.44 -18.44
CA THR A 19 4.39 -18.34 -16.98
C THR A 19 5.35 -17.30 -16.41
N ARG A 20 6.63 -17.34 -16.82
CA ARG A 20 7.64 -16.34 -16.41
C ARG A 20 7.26 -14.93 -16.87
N ASP A 21 6.78 -14.79 -18.11
CA ASP A 21 6.36 -13.50 -18.65
C ASP A 21 5.15 -12.95 -17.88
N LYS A 22 4.17 -13.80 -17.58
CA LYS A 22 3.01 -13.46 -16.74
C LYS A 22 3.45 -12.97 -15.36
N ASP A 23 4.34 -13.71 -14.69
CA ASP A 23 4.77 -13.36 -13.34
C ASP A 23 5.54 -12.03 -13.31
N THR A 24 6.36 -11.79 -14.34
CA THR A 24 7.05 -10.51 -14.54
C THR A 24 6.05 -9.35 -14.71
N GLN A 25 5.01 -9.54 -15.52
CA GLN A 25 3.96 -8.53 -15.72
C GLN A 25 3.14 -8.28 -14.45
N ILE A 26 2.84 -9.33 -13.67
CA ILE A 26 2.14 -9.20 -12.38
C ILE A 26 2.99 -8.38 -11.41
N ALA A 27 4.29 -8.65 -11.31
CA ALA A 27 5.19 -7.88 -10.46
C ALA A 27 5.26 -6.40 -10.87
N SER A 28 5.35 -6.13 -12.19
CA SER A 28 5.33 -4.78 -12.73
C SER A 28 4.02 -4.05 -12.41
N LEU A 29 2.87 -4.70 -12.59
CA LEU A 29 1.57 -4.14 -12.24
C LEU A 29 1.46 -3.85 -10.74
N ALA A 30 1.94 -4.74 -9.88
CA ALA A 30 1.96 -4.52 -8.44
C ALA A 30 2.80 -3.29 -8.07
N PHE A 31 3.97 -3.14 -8.68
CA PHE A 31 4.85 -1.98 -8.51
C PHE A 31 4.18 -0.67 -8.97
N ILE A 32 3.61 -0.65 -10.18
CA ILE A 32 2.91 0.53 -10.72
C ILE A 32 1.73 0.90 -9.82
N LYS A 33 0.89 -0.08 -9.45
CA LYS A 33 -0.23 0.16 -8.52
C LYS A 33 0.27 0.74 -7.20
N ASN A 34 1.37 0.21 -6.67
CA ASN A 34 1.97 0.67 -5.43
C ASN A 34 2.44 2.14 -5.51
N ILE A 35 3.06 2.56 -6.62
CA ILE A 35 3.46 3.95 -6.86
C ILE A 35 2.24 4.86 -7.08
N LEU A 36 1.27 4.40 -7.87
CA LEU A 36 0.08 5.17 -8.20
C LEU A 36 -0.93 5.24 -7.06
N THR A 37 -0.74 4.49 -5.98
CA THR A 37 -1.64 4.53 -4.83
C THR A 37 -1.78 5.97 -4.31
N PRO A 38 -3.01 6.49 -4.14
CA PRO A 38 -3.24 7.87 -3.69
C PRO A 38 -2.50 8.20 -2.39
N VAL A 39 -2.41 7.21 -1.49
CA VAL A 39 -1.75 7.26 -0.19
C VAL A 39 -0.28 7.75 -0.24
N ARG A 40 0.40 7.61 -1.39
CA ARG A 40 1.78 8.05 -1.62
C ARG A 40 1.92 9.34 -2.43
N ARG A 41 0.82 9.83 -3.00
CA ARG A 41 0.79 11.03 -3.84
C ARG A 41 0.28 12.27 -3.09
N ILE A 42 -0.26 12.08 -1.89
CA ILE A 42 -0.68 13.16 -1.01
C ILE A 42 0.57 13.80 -0.41
N PRO A 43 0.76 15.13 -0.53
CA PRO A 43 1.83 15.85 0.16
C PRO A 43 1.77 15.63 1.67
N ASN A 44 2.93 15.64 2.34
CA ASN A 44 2.98 15.37 3.78
C ASN A 44 2.17 16.40 4.59
N GLU A 45 2.09 17.64 4.12
CA GLU A 45 1.34 18.73 4.75
C GLU A 45 -0.15 18.42 4.76
N ILE A 46 -0.69 17.99 3.62
CA ILE A 46 -2.10 17.59 3.48
C ILE A 46 -2.39 16.34 4.31
N LEU A 47 -1.46 15.39 4.34
CA LEU A 47 -1.60 14.20 5.16
C LEU A 47 -1.61 14.53 6.67
N SER A 48 -0.78 15.48 7.10
CA SER A 48 -0.73 15.97 8.49
C SER A 48 -2.05 16.65 8.87
N GLU A 49 -2.60 17.49 7.98
CA GLU A 49 -3.90 18.14 8.19
C GLU A 49 -5.03 17.12 8.31
N ILE A 50 -5.05 16.08 7.46
CA ILE A 50 -6.00 14.96 7.58
C ILE A 50 -5.85 14.26 8.94
N PHE A 51 -4.62 14.00 9.38
CA PHE A 51 -4.39 13.31 10.66
C PHE A 51 -4.92 14.12 11.83
N GLU A 52 -4.70 15.43 11.84
CA GLU A 52 -5.25 16.31 12.85
C GLU A 52 -6.78 16.32 12.81
N LEU A 53 -7.41 16.42 11.63
CA LEU A 53 -8.86 16.34 11.52
C LEU A 53 -9.44 15.00 12.03
N VAL A 54 -8.70 13.90 11.86
CA VAL A 54 -9.12 12.57 12.34
C VAL A 54 -8.88 12.40 13.84
N CYS A 55 -7.79 12.97 14.36
CA CYS A 55 -7.32 12.82 15.74
C CYS A 55 -7.72 13.98 16.65
N TYR A 56 -8.38 15.02 16.15
CA TYR A 56 -8.92 16.12 16.93
C TYR A 56 -10.46 16.15 16.79
N PRO A 57 -11.22 16.27 17.88
CA PRO A 57 -12.66 16.38 17.80
C PRO A 57 -13.08 17.74 17.19
N ASP A 58 -14.12 17.74 16.35
CA ASP A 58 -14.63 18.91 15.59
C ASP A 58 -14.91 20.17 16.45
N LYS A 59 -15.12 20.00 17.75
CA LYS A 59 -15.41 21.09 18.71
C LYS A 59 -14.37 21.23 19.84
N GLY A 60 -13.25 20.50 19.77
CA GLY A 60 -12.27 20.44 20.87
C GLY A 60 -12.78 19.68 22.11
N GLU A 61 -13.98 19.12 22.07
CA GLU A 61 -14.56 18.33 23.16
C GLU A 61 -14.13 16.86 23.02
N PHE A 62 -13.17 16.46 23.84
CA PHE A 62 -12.77 15.05 23.96
C PHE A 62 -13.84 14.29 24.75
N TYR A 63 -14.74 13.61 24.04
CA TYR A 63 -15.70 12.71 24.67
C TYR A 63 -15.03 11.40 25.07
N ALA A 64 -15.59 10.67 26.06
CA ALA A 64 -15.04 9.40 26.55
C ALA A 64 -14.85 8.30 25.46
N GLN A 65 -15.47 8.48 24.28
CA GLN A 65 -15.37 7.59 23.13
C GLN A 65 -14.25 7.98 22.14
N PHE A 66 -13.61 9.13 22.37
CA PHE A 66 -12.58 9.68 21.49
C PHE A 66 -11.20 9.13 21.89
N ASP A 67 -10.86 7.96 21.35
CA ASP A 67 -9.59 7.29 21.59
C ASP A 67 -8.53 7.77 20.58
N ILE A 68 -7.81 8.83 20.96
CA ILE A 68 -6.73 9.42 20.14
C ILE A 68 -5.60 8.43 19.90
N VAL A 69 -5.25 7.61 20.90
CA VAL A 69 -4.17 6.61 20.82
C VAL A 69 -4.50 5.55 19.79
N ARG A 70 -5.74 5.04 19.79
CA ARG A 70 -6.18 4.09 18.78
C ARG A 70 -6.13 4.69 17.38
N ARG A 71 -6.59 5.94 17.20
CA ARG A 71 -6.61 6.61 15.90
C ARG A 71 -5.20 6.82 15.35
N THR A 72 -4.28 7.36 16.15
CA THR A 72 -2.88 7.53 15.74
C THR A 72 -2.18 6.22 15.46
N THR A 73 -2.48 5.17 16.24
CA THR A 73 -1.95 3.83 16.01
C THR A 73 -2.41 3.27 14.66
N VAL A 74 -3.71 3.38 14.35
CA VAL A 74 -4.27 2.94 13.06
C VAL A 74 -3.63 3.68 11.89
N LEU A 75 -3.51 5.01 11.98
CA LEU A 75 -2.86 5.83 10.94
C LEU A 75 -1.38 5.43 10.73
N SER A 76 -0.66 5.18 11.83
CA SER A 76 0.77 4.80 11.81
C SER A 76 1.05 3.41 11.23
N GLN A 77 0.02 2.57 11.10
CA GLN A 77 0.13 1.20 10.56
C GLN A 77 -0.12 1.11 9.05
N VAL A 78 -0.62 2.17 8.41
CA VAL A 78 -0.98 2.14 6.98
C VAL A 78 0.24 1.93 6.07
N CYS A 79 1.28 2.75 6.23
CA CYS A 79 2.55 2.56 5.53
C CYS A 79 3.69 3.33 6.21
N ALA A 80 4.93 3.13 5.74
CA ALA A 80 6.11 3.81 6.30
C ALA A 80 6.05 5.34 6.18
N VAL A 81 5.45 5.87 5.11
CA VAL A 81 5.28 7.33 4.92
C VAL A 81 4.28 7.88 5.94
N TRP A 82 3.13 7.22 6.10
CA TRP A 82 2.11 7.63 7.08
C TRP A 82 2.63 7.58 8.51
N ARG A 83 3.40 6.54 8.84
CA ARG A 83 4.06 6.44 10.15
C ARG A 83 4.99 7.61 10.41
N ARG A 84 5.82 7.98 9.43
CA ARG A 84 6.72 9.13 9.56
C ARG A 84 5.94 10.42 9.79
N VAL A 85 4.96 10.69 8.93
CA VAL A 85 4.12 11.90 9.04
C VAL A 85 3.36 11.94 10.37
N ALA A 86 2.87 10.79 10.86
CA ALA A 86 2.19 10.71 12.15
C ALA A 86 3.14 11.08 13.31
N HIS A 87 4.39 10.61 13.28
CA HIS A 87 5.39 11.01 14.29
C HIS A 87 5.83 12.47 14.16
N ASP A 88 5.90 13.01 12.94
CA ASP A 88 6.25 14.41 12.69
C ASP A 88 5.11 15.37 13.08
N THR A 89 3.86 14.89 13.11
CA THR A 89 2.69 15.67 13.51
C THR A 89 2.50 15.60 15.02
N SER A 90 3.22 16.43 15.79
CA SER A 90 3.17 16.37 17.27
C SER A 90 1.77 16.59 17.87
N ARG A 91 0.84 17.21 17.14
CA ARG A 91 -0.52 17.55 17.61
C ARG A 91 -1.47 16.35 17.75
N ILE A 92 -1.12 15.18 17.19
CA ILE A 92 -1.98 13.99 17.27
C ILE A 92 -1.59 13.02 18.41
N TRP A 93 -0.49 13.25 19.11
CA TRP A 93 -0.04 12.45 20.26
C TRP A 93 -0.47 13.10 21.57
#